data_AF-A0A645BR91-F1
#
_entry.id   AF-A0A645BR91-F1
#
_cell.length_a   1.000
_cell.length_b   1.000
_cell.length_c   1.000
_cell.angle_alpha   90.00
_cell.angle_beta   90.00
_cell.angle_gamma   90.00
#
_symmetry.space_group_name_H-M   'P 1'
#
loop_
_entity.id
_entity.type
_entity.pdbx_description
1 polymer ?
#
loop_
_entity_poly.entity_id
_entity_poly.type
_entity_poly.pdbx_seq_one_letter_code
_entity_poly.pdbx_strand_id
1 'polypeptide(L)'
;MTDAISQAVCQSATVLQADAIITATSSGTTARMVAKYRPLAKIIAVTPDETIANQLCLLWGVTPVLTNHTYDTDVMVSEAIAAALDAGQIANGDLILLTSGIRAGVPGSTNMMQIITVGDVLCQGMCIGNRSVVGKAVVAFSPEEAISLMKPGCILVTKSIDGEYLPAIQMASALVTEEGGLTSSGAIFGLSLDVPVMVGAECATEIIHNGQEITLDRYGRIYRGKVRSSY
;
A
#
# COMPACT_ATOMS: atom_id res chain seq x y z
N MET A 1 -26.03 -5.08 -11.06
CA MET A 1 -24.85 -5.32 -10.20
C MET A 1 -23.61 -4.60 -10.74
N THR A 2 -23.13 -4.94 -11.94
CA THR A 2 -21.94 -4.32 -12.58
C THR A 2 -21.95 -2.79 -12.58
N ASP A 3 -23.08 -2.16 -12.95
CA ASP A 3 -23.21 -0.70 -13.00
C ASP A 3 -23.08 -0.05 -11.61
N ALA A 4 -23.66 -0.68 -10.58
CA ALA A 4 -23.60 -0.20 -9.20
C ALA A 4 -22.15 -0.23 -8.64
N ILE A 5 -21.41 -1.31 -8.91
CA ILE A 5 -19.98 -1.39 -8.54
C ILE A 5 -19.17 -0.35 -9.31
N SER A 6 -19.41 -0.20 -10.61
CA SER A 6 -18.68 0.78 -11.43
C SER A 6 -18.92 2.22 -10.96
N GLN A 7 -20.15 2.55 -10.57
CA GLN A 7 -20.48 3.84 -9.96
C GLN A 7 -19.76 4.02 -8.62
N ALA A 8 -19.80 3.01 -7.74
CA ALA A 8 -19.12 3.05 -6.44
C ALA A 8 -17.61 3.22 -6.57
N VAL A 9 -16.99 2.53 -7.54
CA VAL A 9 -15.58 2.67 -7.91
C VAL A 9 -15.27 4.11 -8.32
N CYS A 10 -16.02 4.67 -9.27
CA CYS A 10 -15.74 6.03 -9.77
C CYS A 10 -15.97 7.10 -8.69
N GLN A 11 -17.00 6.95 -7.86
CA GLN A 11 -17.27 7.86 -6.75
C GLN A 11 -16.14 7.80 -5.72
N SER A 12 -15.74 6.59 -5.33
CA SER A 12 -14.67 6.41 -4.34
C SER A 12 -13.31 6.88 -4.88
N ALA A 13 -13.01 6.65 -6.16
CA ALA A 13 -11.81 7.18 -6.81
C ALA A 13 -11.76 8.72 -6.74
N THR A 14 -12.91 9.38 -6.92
CA THR A 14 -13.01 10.84 -6.83
C THR A 14 -12.81 11.32 -5.40
N VAL A 15 -13.51 10.71 -4.43
CA VAL A 15 -13.43 11.10 -3.01
C VAL A 15 -12.02 10.90 -2.45
N LEU A 16 -11.40 9.77 -2.78
CA LEU A 16 -10.06 9.42 -2.30
C LEU A 16 -8.95 10.10 -3.10
N GLN A 17 -9.28 10.76 -4.22
CA GLN A 17 -8.32 11.28 -5.19
C GLN A 17 -7.32 10.20 -5.63
N ALA A 18 -7.86 9.02 -5.94
CA ALA A 18 -7.08 7.88 -6.38
C ALA A 18 -6.34 8.19 -7.68
N ASP A 19 -5.10 7.70 -7.76
CA ASP A 19 -4.23 7.91 -8.90
C ASP A 19 -4.66 7.04 -10.09
N ALA A 20 -5.25 5.87 -9.83
CA ALA A 20 -5.72 4.93 -10.86
C ALA A 20 -6.95 4.11 -10.47
N ILE A 21 -7.65 3.63 -11.50
CA ILE A 21 -8.63 2.54 -11.41
C ILE A 21 -8.13 1.38 -12.27
N ILE A 22 -7.81 0.25 -11.66
CA ILE A 22 -7.44 -0.98 -12.34
C ILE A 22 -8.71 -1.84 -12.54
N THR A 23 -9.00 -2.21 -13.79
CA THR A 23 -10.08 -3.14 -14.11
C THR A 23 -9.51 -4.45 -14.62
N ALA A 24 -9.58 -5.52 -13.84
CA ALA A 24 -9.25 -6.87 -14.32
C ALA A 24 -10.45 -7.43 -15.11
N THR A 25 -10.25 -7.75 -16.39
CA THR A 25 -11.36 -8.11 -17.29
C THR A 25 -10.97 -9.09 -18.39
N SER A 26 -11.81 -10.09 -18.63
CA SER A 26 -11.65 -11.05 -19.74
C SER A 26 -12.45 -10.69 -21.00
N SER A 27 -13.50 -9.87 -20.90
CA SER A 27 -14.36 -9.48 -22.03
C SER A 27 -14.44 -7.97 -22.26
N GLY A 28 -13.76 -7.17 -21.43
CA GLY A 28 -13.77 -5.71 -21.48
C GLY A 28 -15.01 -5.05 -20.87
N THR A 29 -16.00 -5.82 -20.40
CA THR A 29 -17.25 -5.24 -19.87
C THR A 29 -17.03 -4.39 -18.63
N THR A 30 -16.14 -4.80 -17.72
CA THR A 30 -15.78 -4.02 -16.53
C THR A 30 -15.22 -2.66 -16.93
N ALA A 31 -14.22 -2.64 -17.81
CA ALA A 31 -13.58 -1.42 -18.30
C ALA A 31 -14.58 -0.47 -18.99
N ARG A 32 -15.47 -1.01 -19.83
CA ARG A 32 -16.56 -0.22 -20.46
C ARG A 32 -17.48 0.43 -19.45
N MET A 33 -17.87 -0.30 -18.40
CA MET A 33 -18.79 0.20 -17.38
C MET A 33 -18.15 1.26 -16.49
N VAL A 34 -16.88 1.12 -16.14
CA VAL A 34 -16.12 2.16 -15.44
C VAL A 34 -15.95 3.40 -16.34
N ALA A 35 -15.52 3.21 -17.59
CA ALA A 35 -15.29 4.31 -18.53
C ALA A 35 -16.55 5.14 -18.79
N LYS A 36 -17.75 4.54 -18.77
CA LYS A 36 -19.05 5.25 -18.89
C LYS A 36 -19.16 6.44 -17.93
N TYR A 37 -18.62 6.33 -16.72
CA TYR A 37 -18.70 7.38 -15.69
C TYR A 37 -17.64 8.47 -15.83
N ARG A 38 -16.70 8.33 -16.78
CA ARG A 38 -15.67 9.33 -17.11
C ARG A 38 -14.89 9.81 -15.87
N PRO A 39 -14.33 8.91 -15.04
CA PRO A 39 -13.57 9.31 -13.86
C PRO A 39 -12.33 10.12 -14.26
N LEU A 40 -11.88 11.00 -13.35
CA LEU A 40 -10.62 11.73 -13.53
C LEU A 40 -9.39 10.82 -13.37
N ALA A 41 -9.50 9.78 -12.54
CA ALA A 41 -8.46 8.78 -12.38
C ALA A 41 -8.24 7.98 -13.67
N LYS A 42 -6.98 7.66 -14.00
CA LYS A 42 -6.63 6.84 -15.17
C LYS A 42 -7.28 5.46 -15.06
N ILE A 43 -7.86 4.94 -16.15
CA ILE A 43 -8.43 3.59 -16.16
C ILE A 43 -7.41 2.65 -16.80
N ILE A 44 -6.94 1.67 -16.05
CA ILE A 44 -5.98 0.66 -16.50
C ILE A 44 -6.73 -0.66 -16.65
N ALA A 45 -6.95 -1.11 -17.87
CA ALA A 45 -7.68 -2.34 -18.13
C ALA A 45 -6.74 -3.51 -18.32
N VAL A 46 -6.62 -4.34 -17.30
CA VAL A 46 -5.76 -5.52 -17.33
C VAL A 46 -6.55 -6.70 -17.91
N THR A 47 -6.02 -7.30 -18.98
CA THR A 47 -6.66 -8.41 -19.67
C THR A 47 -5.65 -9.42 -20.21
N PRO A 48 -5.95 -10.73 -20.21
CA PRO A 48 -5.06 -11.72 -20.82
C PRO A 48 -5.29 -11.90 -22.33
N ASP A 49 -6.28 -11.22 -22.92
CA ASP A 49 -6.66 -11.36 -24.33
C ASP A 49 -6.27 -10.12 -25.15
N GLU A 50 -5.36 -10.30 -26.11
CA GLU A 50 -4.88 -9.24 -27.00
C GLU A 50 -5.99 -8.64 -27.87
N THR A 51 -6.97 -9.43 -28.28
CA THR A 51 -8.12 -8.94 -29.03
C THR A 51 -8.93 -7.98 -28.18
N ILE A 52 -9.13 -8.31 -26.90
CA ILE A 52 -9.84 -7.44 -25.96
C ILE A 52 -9.00 -6.20 -25.67
N ALA A 53 -7.69 -6.32 -25.45
CA ALA A 53 -6.81 -5.17 -25.28
C ALA A 53 -6.93 -4.18 -26.45
N ASN A 54 -6.87 -4.67 -27.69
CA ASN A 54 -7.04 -3.86 -28.90
C ASN A 54 -8.41 -3.16 -28.98
N GLN A 55 -9.49 -3.86 -28.60
CA GLN A 55 -10.83 -3.25 -28.54
C GLN A 55 -10.92 -2.15 -27.48
N LEU A 56 -10.24 -2.33 -26.34
CA LEU A 56 -10.26 -1.40 -25.22
C LEU A 56 -9.51 -0.09 -25.53
N CYS A 57 -8.55 -0.08 -26.46
CA CYS A 57 -7.88 1.13 -26.95
C CYS A 57 -8.86 2.18 -27.52
N LEU A 58 -10.05 1.77 -27.94
CA LEU A 58 -11.08 2.68 -28.48
C LEU A 58 -11.94 3.33 -27.38
N LEU A 59 -11.80 2.89 -26.13
CA LEU A 59 -12.60 3.40 -25.03
C LEU A 59 -11.97 4.64 -24.39
N TRP A 60 -12.84 5.58 -24.03
CA TRP A 60 -12.42 6.82 -23.39
C TRP A 60 -11.67 6.55 -22.08
N GLY A 61 -10.47 7.12 -21.94
CA GLY A 61 -9.68 7.11 -20.70
C GLY A 61 -9.13 5.74 -20.30
N VAL A 62 -9.27 4.71 -21.15
CA VAL A 62 -8.82 3.35 -20.87
C VAL A 62 -7.45 3.11 -21.51
N THR A 63 -6.50 2.69 -20.70
CA THR A 63 -5.19 2.17 -21.14
C THR A 63 -5.17 0.66 -20.90
N PRO A 64 -5.19 -0.17 -21.95
CA PRO A 64 -5.12 -1.61 -21.78
C PRO A 64 -3.70 -2.08 -21.44
N VAL A 65 -3.60 -3.09 -20.59
CA VAL A 65 -2.35 -3.76 -20.21
C VAL A 65 -2.57 -5.27 -20.29
N LEU A 66 -1.61 -5.97 -20.91
CA LEU A 66 -1.65 -7.42 -21.00
C LEU A 66 -1.12 -8.08 -19.73
N THR A 67 -1.76 -9.18 -19.34
CA THR A 67 -1.31 -10.04 -18.23
C THR A 67 -1.36 -11.50 -18.66
N ASN A 68 -0.78 -12.38 -17.86
CA ASN A 68 -0.96 -13.82 -18.03
C ASN A 68 -2.38 -14.24 -17.59
N HIS A 69 -2.85 -15.36 -18.13
CA HIS A 69 -4.16 -15.88 -17.76
C HIS A 69 -4.10 -16.58 -16.41
N THR A 70 -4.92 -16.12 -15.45
CA THR A 70 -5.06 -16.75 -14.13
C THR A 70 -6.50 -17.08 -13.77
N TYR A 71 -6.65 -18.15 -12.99
CA TYR A 71 -7.94 -18.69 -12.54
C TYR A 71 -8.18 -18.48 -11.03
N ASP A 72 -7.18 -17.97 -10.33
CA ASP A 72 -7.26 -17.65 -8.90
C ASP A 72 -7.45 -16.15 -8.71
N THR A 73 -8.39 -15.77 -7.85
CA THR A 73 -8.80 -14.39 -7.63
C THR A 73 -7.72 -13.56 -6.93
N ASP A 74 -7.03 -14.14 -5.94
CA ASP A 74 -5.98 -13.45 -5.20
C ASP A 74 -4.74 -13.28 -6.09
N VAL A 75 -4.44 -14.29 -6.91
CA VAL A 75 -3.39 -14.21 -7.93
C VAL A 75 -3.74 -13.16 -8.98
N MET A 76 -4.98 -13.12 -9.48
CA MET A 76 -5.43 -12.11 -10.44
C MET A 76 -5.26 -10.67 -9.92
N VAL A 77 -5.54 -10.42 -8.63
CA VAL A 77 -5.37 -9.10 -8.01
C VAL A 77 -3.89 -8.70 -8.01
N SER A 78 -3.02 -9.57 -7.50
CA SER A 78 -1.58 -9.31 -7.42
C SER A 78 -0.92 -9.18 -8.79
N GLU A 79 -1.29 -10.03 -9.76
CA GLU A 79 -0.82 -9.92 -11.14
C GLU A 79 -1.31 -8.65 -11.84
N ALA A 80 -2.56 -8.22 -11.60
CA ALA A 80 -3.06 -6.99 -12.21
C ALA A 80 -2.29 -5.75 -11.71
N ILE A 81 -1.90 -5.73 -10.44
CA ILE A 81 -1.05 -4.68 -9.87
C ILE A 81 0.36 -4.77 -10.45
N ALA A 82 0.94 -5.98 -10.51
CA ALA A 82 2.28 -6.19 -11.06
C ALA A 82 2.36 -5.77 -12.53
N ALA A 83 1.41 -6.19 -13.37
CA ALA A 83 1.36 -5.83 -14.78
C ALA A 83 1.21 -4.31 -14.97
N ALA A 84 0.42 -3.64 -14.13
CA ALA A 84 0.27 -2.19 -14.18
C ALA A 84 1.54 -1.44 -13.73
N LEU A 85 2.28 -1.97 -12.75
CA LEU A 85 3.59 -1.47 -12.33
C LEU A 85 4.63 -1.65 -13.43
N ASP A 86 4.73 -2.85 -14.01
CA ASP A 86 5.69 -3.19 -15.06
C ASP A 86 5.45 -2.35 -16.33
N ALA A 87 4.18 -2.07 -16.65
CA ALA A 87 3.79 -1.19 -17.75
C ALA A 87 4.02 0.31 -17.45
N GLY A 88 4.55 0.67 -16.27
CA GLY A 88 4.78 2.05 -15.84
C GLY A 88 3.51 2.87 -15.69
N GLN A 89 2.36 2.21 -15.56
CA GLN A 89 1.06 2.87 -15.47
C GLN A 89 0.73 3.31 -14.04
N ILE A 90 1.37 2.72 -13.03
CA ILE A 90 1.28 3.10 -11.61
C ILE A 90 2.67 3.11 -10.98
N ALA A 91 2.83 3.80 -9.85
CA ALA A 91 4.07 3.85 -9.10
C ALA A 91 3.87 3.44 -7.63
N ASN A 92 4.96 3.08 -6.96
CA ASN A 92 4.93 2.93 -5.50
C ASN A 92 4.49 4.23 -4.84
N GLY A 93 3.52 4.14 -3.94
CA GLY A 93 2.87 5.26 -3.28
C GLY A 93 1.51 5.64 -3.86
N ASP A 94 1.17 5.17 -5.07
CA ASP A 94 -0.13 5.43 -5.70
C ASP A 94 -1.27 4.79 -4.89
N LEU A 95 -2.38 5.52 -4.74
CA LEU A 95 -3.63 4.97 -4.25
C LEU A 95 -4.48 4.53 -5.44
N ILE A 96 -4.79 3.24 -5.51
CA ILE A 96 -5.55 2.66 -6.62
C ILE A 96 -6.84 2.02 -6.16
N LEU A 97 -7.82 1.97 -7.06
CA LEU A 97 -9.01 1.14 -6.92
C LEU A 97 -8.94 0.00 -7.91
N LEU A 98 -9.05 -1.23 -7.43
CA LEU A 98 -9.15 -2.41 -8.26
C LEU A 98 -10.60 -2.88 -8.32
N THR A 99 -11.10 -3.20 -9.52
CA THR A 99 -12.42 -3.80 -9.69
C THR A 99 -12.42 -4.94 -10.70
N SER A 100 -13.16 -6.00 -10.38
CA SER A 100 -13.18 -7.25 -11.12
C SER A 100 -14.45 -8.07 -10.81
N GLY A 101 -14.55 -9.25 -11.42
CA GLY A 101 -15.43 -10.30 -10.95
C GLY A 101 -14.68 -11.21 -9.97
N ILE A 102 -15.35 -11.71 -8.93
CA ILE A 102 -14.76 -12.64 -7.95
C ILE A 102 -14.26 -13.92 -8.62
N ARG A 103 -14.87 -14.35 -9.73
CA ARG A 103 -14.42 -15.52 -10.49
C ARG A 103 -13.42 -15.09 -11.56
N ALA A 104 -12.13 -15.24 -11.27
CA ALA A 104 -11.07 -14.98 -12.24
C ALA A 104 -11.27 -15.82 -13.51
N GLY A 105 -10.98 -15.23 -14.68
CA GLY A 105 -11.14 -15.87 -15.99
C GLY A 105 -12.58 -16.06 -16.48
N VAL A 106 -13.61 -15.97 -15.63
CA VAL A 106 -15.02 -16.17 -16.02
C VAL A 106 -15.68 -14.84 -16.37
N PRO A 107 -16.04 -14.59 -17.64
CA PRO A 107 -16.79 -13.39 -18.02
C PRO A 107 -18.17 -13.36 -17.37
N GLY A 108 -18.72 -12.15 -17.18
CA GLY A 108 -20.17 -11.97 -16.97
C GLY A 108 -20.58 -11.20 -15.71
N SER A 109 -19.66 -10.90 -14.79
CA SER A 109 -19.99 -10.05 -13.63
C SER A 109 -18.81 -9.24 -13.13
N THR A 110 -19.06 -7.97 -12.77
CA THR A 110 -18.17 -7.16 -11.92
C THR A 110 -18.86 -7.01 -10.57
N ASN A 111 -18.27 -7.59 -9.54
CA ASN A 111 -18.86 -7.67 -8.19
C ASN A 111 -17.84 -7.51 -7.07
N MET A 112 -16.60 -7.15 -7.39
CA MET A 112 -15.55 -6.88 -6.41
C MET A 112 -14.97 -5.48 -6.62
N MET A 113 -14.63 -4.84 -5.52
CA MET A 113 -13.91 -3.58 -5.45
C MET A 113 -12.94 -3.63 -4.27
N GLN A 114 -11.68 -3.24 -4.48
CA GLN A 114 -10.66 -3.10 -3.44
C GLN A 114 -9.97 -1.75 -3.56
N ILE A 115 -9.68 -1.10 -2.43
CA ILE A 115 -8.85 0.10 -2.35
C ILE A 115 -7.49 -0.36 -1.88
N ILE A 116 -6.45 -0.09 -2.67
CA ILE A 116 -5.12 -0.62 -2.45
C ILE A 116 -4.13 0.52 -2.57
N THR A 117 -3.23 0.61 -1.61
CA THR A 117 -2.06 1.46 -1.74
C THR A 117 -0.91 0.64 -2.32
N VAL A 118 -0.40 1.07 -3.47
CA VAL A 118 0.70 0.40 -4.16
C VAL A 118 1.97 0.66 -3.38
N GLY A 119 2.70 -0.39 -3.02
CA GLY A 119 3.97 -0.23 -2.34
C GLY A 119 4.63 -1.57 -2.02
N ASP A 120 5.96 -1.54 -2.03
CA ASP A 120 6.81 -2.64 -1.57
C ASP A 120 6.76 -2.70 -0.04
N VAL A 121 6.09 -3.73 0.50
CA VAL A 121 5.95 -3.94 1.95
C VAL A 121 7.23 -4.62 2.46
N LEU A 122 8.00 -3.90 3.27
CA LEU A 122 9.26 -4.38 3.84
C LEU A 122 9.02 -5.36 4.99
N CYS A 123 8.10 -5.02 5.89
CA CYS A 123 7.74 -5.86 7.03
C CYS A 123 6.34 -5.50 7.54
N GLN A 124 5.81 -6.37 8.40
CA GLN A 124 4.50 -6.21 9.02
C GLN A 124 4.64 -6.42 10.53
N GLY A 125 3.76 -5.77 11.29
CA GLY A 125 3.76 -5.83 12.74
C GLY A 125 2.47 -5.27 13.32
N MET A 126 2.40 -5.17 14.63
CA MET A 126 1.26 -4.60 15.33
C MET A 126 1.50 -3.11 15.58
N CYS A 127 0.68 -2.25 14.96
CA CYS A 127 0.72 -0.82 15.22
C CYS A 127 -0.09 -0.45 16.45
N ILE A 128 0.44 0.52 17.21
CA ILE A 128 -0.15 1.13 18.38
C ILE A 128 -0.23 2.63 18.11
N GLY A 129 -1.46 3.15 18.09
CA GLY A 129 -1.78 4.48 17.61
C GLY A 129 -2.55 4.44 16.29
N ASN A 130 -2.94 5.61 15.79
CA ASN A 130 -3.81 5.76 14.61
C ASN A 130 -3.21 6.65 13.51
N ARG A 131 -1.92 6.99 13.60
CA ARG A 131 -1.22 7.88 12.67
C ARG A 131 -0.27 7.09 11.80
N SER A 132 -0.26 7.38 10.49
CA SER A 132 0.81 6.94 9.60
C SER A 132 1.90 8.02 9.53
N VAL A 133 3.15 7.58 9.39
CA VAL A 133 4.33 8.45 9.46
C VAL A 133 5.27 8.12 8.33
N VAL A 134 5.79 9.15 7.67
CA VAL A 134 6.85 9.05 6.66
C VAL A 134 8.12 9.64 7.25
N GLY A 135 9.24 8.93 7.14
CA GLY A 135 10.51 9.41 7.65
C GLY A 135 11.69 8.57 7.19
N LYS A 136 12.89 9.07 7.47
CA LYS A 136 14.13 8.29 7.24
C LYS A 136 14.32 7.31 8.39
N ALA A 137 14.53 6.05 8.05
CA ALA A 137 14.84 5.00 9.01
C ALA A 137 16.21 5.24 9.65
N VAL A 138 16.25 5.12 10.97
CA VAL A 138 17.48 5.03 11.76
C VAL A 138 17.45 3.68 12.45
N VAL A 139 18.24 2.75 11.96
CA VAL A 139 18.45 1.44 12.54
C VAL A 139 19.58 1.55 13.57
N ALA A 140 19.27 1.21 14.81
CA ALA A 140 20.21 1.24 15.92
C ALA A 140 20.17 -0.09 16.68
N PHE A 141 21.36 -0.58 17.06
CA PHE A 141 21.52 -1.78 17.88
C PHE A 141 21.89 -1.46 19.33
N SER A 142 22.24 -0.21 19.63
CA SER A 142 22.51 0.28 20.99
C SER A 142 21.89 1.66 21.26
N PRO A 143 21.68 2.04 22.54
CA PRO A 143 21.15 3.36 22.91
C PRO A 143 22.06 4.51 22.43
N GLU A 144 23.38 4.32 22.53
CA GLU A 144 24.37 5.33 22.14
C GLU A 144 24.31 5.63 20.63
N GLU A 145 24.15 4.57 19.83
CA GLU A 145 23.97 4.66 18.38
C GLU A 145 22.67 5.38 18.04
N ALA A 146 21.56 5.02 18.71
CA ALA A 146 20.27 5.67 18.51
C ALA A 146 20.34 7.18 18.81
N ILE A 147 20.95 7.58 19.91
CA ILE A 147 21.05 8.99 20.32
C ILE A 147 21.93 9.79 19.35
N SER A 148 23.02 9.18 18.85
CA SER A 148 23.95 9.84 17.92
C SER A 148 23.37 10.03 16.52
N LEU A 149 22.64 9.02 16.02
CA LEU A 149 22.12 9.01 14.64
C LEU A 149 20.76 9.70 14.50
N MET A 150 19.96 9.74 15.57
CA MET A 150 18.61 10.27 15.50
C MET A 150 18.55 11.78 15.23
N LYS A 151 17.61 12.15 14.37
CA LYS A 151 17.27 13.53 14.04
C LYS A 151 15.75 13.70 14.12
N PRO A 152 15.25 14.92 14.37
CA PRO A 152 13.82 15.18 14.34
C PRO A 152 13.20 14.76 13.00
N GLY A 153 12.14 13.94 13.06
CA GLY A 153 11.45 13.43 11.86
C GLY A 153 11.97 12.10 11.32
N CYS A 154 12.92 11.46 12.00
CA CYS A 154 13.37 10.10 11.68
C CYS A 154 12.50 9.04 12.36
N ILE A 155 12.48 7.84 11.77
CA ILE A 155 11.81 6.67 12.32
C ILE A 155 12.87 5.77 12.95
N LEU A 156 12.78 5.54 14.26
CA LEU A 156 13.73 4.68 14.98
C LEU A 156 13.34 3.22 14.78
N VAL A 157 14.28 2.38 14.35
CA VAL A 157 14.12 0.93 14.15
C VAL A 157 15.13 0.22 15.04
N THR A 158 14.66 -0.64 15.95
CA THR A 158 15.52 -1.39 16.88
C THR A 158 14.94 -2.78 17.15
N LYS A 159 15.71 -3.69 17.74
CA LYS A 159 15.20 -5.00 18.16
C LYS A 159 14.34 -4.88 19.42
N SER A 160 14.89 -4.27 20.46
CA SER A 160 14.22 -4.02 21.73
C SER A 160 14.53 -2.61 22.21
N ILE A 161 13.75 -2.13 23.17
CA ILE A 161 13.91 -0.78 23.71
C ILE A 161 13.75 -0.77 25.23
N ASP A 162 14.47 0.13 25.86
CA ASP A 162 14.41 0.39 27.30
C ASP A 162 14.43 1.91 27.57
N GLY A 163 14.55 2.30 28.83
CA GLY A 163 14.55 3.70 29.24
C GLY A 163 15.75 4.52 28.75
N GLU A 164 16.84 3.89 28.28
CA GLU A 164 18.03 4.60 27.83
C GLU A 164 17.84 5.23 26.44
N TYR A 165 16.89 4.70 25.65
CA TYR A 165 16.53 5.25 24.34
C TYR A 165 15.62 6.49 24.43
N LEU A 166 15.18 6.90 25.62
CA LEU A 166 14.25 8.03 25.80
C LEU A 166 14.64 9.30 25.02
N PRO A 167 15.91 9.75 25.01
CA PRO A 167 16.30 10.93 24.23
C PRO A 167 16.09 10.74 22.73
N ALA A 168 16.35 9.53 22.21
CA ALA A 168 16.15 9.19 20.81
C ALA A 168 14.66 9.07 20.44
N ILE A 169 13.84 8.47 21.32
CA ILE A 169 12.38 8.31 21.10
C ILE A 169 11.70 9.68 21.05
N GLN A 170 12.09 10.62 21.92
CA GLN A 170 11.52 11.98 21.93
C GLN A 170 11.76 12.75 20.62
N MET A 171 12.82 12.40 19.88
CA MET A 171 13.12 13.00 18.57
C MET A 171 12.49 12.22 17.41
N ALA A 172 12.05 10.99 17.66
CA ALA A 172 11.50 10.12 16.63
C ALA A 172 10.08 10.53 16.22
N SER A 173 9.80 10.48 14.93
CA SER A 173 8.43 10.62 14.43
C SER A 173 7.63 9.32 14.54
N ALA A 174 8.31 8.18 14.57
CA ALA A 174 7.73 6.87 14.88
C ALA A 174 8.81 5.91 15.40
N LEU A 175 8.38 4.86 16.09
CA LEU A 175 9.25 3.82 16.62
C LEU A 175 8.81 2.44 16.09
N VAL A 176 9.77 1.63 15.67
CA VAL A 176 9.58 0.27 15.16
C VAL A 176 10.46 -0.68 15.97
N THR A 177 9.85 -1.71 16.57
CA THR A 177 10.55 -2.73 17.34
C THR A 177 10.28 -4.13 16.78
N GLU A 178 11.32 -4.96 16.72
CA GLU A 178 11.16 -6.39 16.40
C GLU A 178 10.50 -7.13 17.57
N GLU A 179 10.79 -6.74 18.81
CA GLU A 179 10.11 -7.26 19.99
C GLU A 179 8.62 -6.89 19.93
N GLY A 180 7.78 -7.90 20.19
CA GLY A 180 6.33 -7.81 20.10
C GLY A 180 5.63 -7.69 21.45
N GLY A 181 4.33 -7.39 21.38
CA GLY A 181 3.43 -7.40 22.53
C GLY A 181 2.90 -6.01 22.89
N LEU A 182 1.62 -5.94 23.24
CA LEU A 182 0.92 -4.71 23.64
C LEU A 182 1.45 -4.12 24.96
N THR A 183 2.13 -4.95 25.77
CA THR A 183 2.75 -4.57 27.04
C THR A 183 4.28 -4.57 26.96
N SER A 184 4.84 -4.64 25.75
CA SER A 184 6.29 -4.51 25.56
C SER A 184 6.74 -3.10 25.92
N SER A 185 8.02 -2.94 26.23
CA SER A 185 8.62 -1.64 26.48
C SER A 185 8.35 -0.67 25.32
N GLY A 186 8.46 -1.13 24.07
CA GLY A 186 8.18 -0.32 22.87
C GLY A 186 6.75 0.20 22.82
N ALA A 187 5.77 -0.66 23.12
CA ALA A 187 4.37 -0.27 23.20
C ALA A 187 4.11 0.79 24.28
N ILE A 188 4.66 0.59 25.47
CA ILE A 188 4.44 1.47 26.63
C ILE A 188 5.08 2.84 26.38
N PHE A 189 6.34 2.87 25.94
CA PHE A 189 7.04 4.13 25.68
C PHE A 189 6.39 4.92 24.55
N GLY A 190 6.04 4.25 23.44
CA GLY A 190 5.34 4.89 22.31
C GLY A 190 4.03 5.54 22.71
N LEU A 191 3.19 4.82 23.47
CA LEU A 191 1.93 5.36 23.99
C LEU A 191 2.16 6.53 24.96
N SER A 192 3.11 6.39 25.89
CA SER A 192 3.37 7.42 26.91
C SER A 192 3.87 8.75 26.34
N LEU A 193 4.59 8.69 25.21
CA LEU A 193 5.20 9.83 24.55
C LEU A 193 4.38 10.33 23.34
N ASP A 194 3.21 9.74 23.08
CA ASP A 194 2.40 9.99 21.89
C ASP A 194 3.23 9.91 20.58
N VAL A 195 4.01 8.83 20.46
CA VAL A 195 4.79 8.48 19.27
C VAL A 195 4.19 7.22 18.65
N PRO A 196 3.76 7.25 17.37
CA PRO A 196 3.27 6.06 16.68
C PRO A 196 4.28 4.92 16.73
N VAL A 197 3.83 3.75 17.16
CA VAL A 197 4.70 2.58 17.37
C VAL A 197 4.23 1.40 16.55
N MET A 198 5.18 0.65 16.01
CA MET A 198 4.97 -0.71 15.53
C MET A 198 5.83 -1.67 16.36
N VAL A 199 5.20 -2.69 16.91
CA VAL A 199 5.87 -3.79 17.64
C VAL A 199 5.72 -5.09 16.88
N GLY A 200 6.63 -6.05 17.08
CA GLY A 200 6.58 -7.34 16.41
C GLY A 200 6.89 -7.27 14.92
N ALA A 201 7.68 -6.28 14.50
CA ALA A 201 8.16 -6.18 13.12
C ALA A 201 9.35 -7.11 12.92
N GLU A 202 9.09 -8.42 12.75
CA GLU A 202 10.14 -9.43 12.63
C GLU A 202 11.15 -9.08 11.53
N CYS A 203 12.45 -9.20 11.85
CA CYS A 203 13.59 -8.88 10.96
C CYS A 203 13.63 -7.43 10.43
N ALA A 204 12.92 -6.48 11.03
CA ALA A 204 12.93 -5.08 10.59
C ALA A 204 14.34 -4.47 10.54
N THR A 205 15.21 -4.80 11.49
CA THR A 205 16.60 -4.29 11.55
C THR A 205 17.51 -4.87 10.44
N GLU A 206 17.13 -6.00 9.85
CA GLU A 206 17.88 -6.66 8.78
C GLU A 206 17.43 -6.20 7.39
N ILE A 207 16.13 -5.93 7.24
CA ILE A 207 15.51 -5.54 5.96
C ILE A 207 15.65 -4.03 5.70
N ILE A 208 15.53 -3.21 6.75
CA ILE A 208 15.57 -1.75 6.64
C ILE A 208 17.00 -1.26 6.81
N HIS A 209 17.41 -0.27 6.00
CA HIS A 209 18.75 0.30 6.07
C HIS A 209 18.75 1.74 6.59
N ASN A 210 19.86 2.14 7.21
CA ASN A 210 20.05 3.50 7.72
C ASN A 210 19.90 4.55 6.62
N GLY A 211 19.09 5.59 6.89
CA GLY A 211 18.80 6.68 5.96
C GLY A 211 17.77 6.35 4.87
N GLN A 212 17.28 5.11 4.81
CA GLN A 212 16.25 4.69 3.87
C GLN A 212 14.93 5.39 4.19
N GLU A 213 14.28 5.96 3.19
CA GLU A 213 12.94 6.51 3.37
C GLU A 213 11.92 5.38 3.47
N ILE A 214 11.12 5.39 4.54
CA ILE A 214 10.08 4.40 4.80
C ILE A 214 8.78 5.08 5.23
N THR A 215 7.66 4.40 5.00
CA THR A 215 6.34 4.81 5.49
C THR A 215 5.81 3.75 6.44
N LEU A 216 5.55 4.16 7.69
CA LEU A 216 4.84 3.36 8.67
C LEU A 216 3.34 3.61 8.54
N ASP A 217 2.57 2.56 8.28
CA ASP A 217 1.13 2.64 8.16
C ASP A 217 0.39 2.19 9.44
N ARG A 218 -0.80 2.77 9.68
CA ARG A 218 -1.62 2.48 10.87
C ARG A 218 -2.13 1.03 10.92
N TYR A 219 -2.17 0.35 9.77
CA TYR A 219 -2.62 -1.04 9.68
C TYR A 219 -1.51 -2.07 9.90
N GLY A 220 -0.34 -1.64 10.36
CA GLY A 220 0.73 -2.60 10.70
C GLY A 220 1.61 -2.99 9.52
N ARG A 221 1.83 -2.09 8.55
CA ARG A 221 2.71 -2.32 7.41
C ARG A 221 3.78 -1.24 7.30
N ILE A 222 5.00 -1.63 6.95
CA ILE A 222 6.07 -0.70 6.58
C ILE A 222 6.29 -0.80 5.09
N TYR A 223 6.22 0.35 4.41
CA TYR A 223 6.45 0.47 2.98
C TYR A 223 7.80 1.10 2.68
N ARG A 224 8.42 0.68 1.57
CA ARG A 224 9.59 1.35 1.01
C ARG A 224 9.19 2.69 0.39
N GLY A 225 9.90 3.75 0.77
CA GLY A 225 9.69 5.10 0.26
C GLY A 225 8.47 5.78 0.86
N LYS A 226 8.08 6.90 0.25
CA LYS A 226 6.90 7.67 0.63
C LYS A 226 5.63 7.08 0.02
N VAL A 227 4.71 6.69 0.89
CA VAL A 227 3.40 6.17 0.51
C VAL A 227 2.30 7.12 0.98
N ARG A 228 1.29 7.34 0.13
CA ARG A 228 0.14 8.18 0.46
C ARG A 228 -0.71 7.44 1.50
N SER A 229 -0.58 7.83 2.77
CA SER A 229 -1.40 7.23 3.84
C SER A 229 -2.87 7.58 3.61
N SER A 230 -3.72 6.56 3.77
CA SER A 230 -5.17 6.71 3.70
C SER A 230 -5.66 7.43 4.96
N TYR A 231 -5.86 8.75 4.84
CA TYR A 231 -6.52 9.72 5.74
C TYR A 231 -6.67 9.34 7.22
#